data_AF-A0A3Q7RN13-F1
#
_entry.id   AF-A0A3Q7RN13-F1
#
_cell.length_a   1.000
_cell.length_b   1.000
_cell.length_c   1.000
_cell.angle_alpha   90.00
_cell.angle_beta   90.00
_cell.angle_gamma   90.00
#
_symmetry.space_group_name_H-M   'P 1'
#
loop_
_entity.id
_entity.type
_entity.pdbx_description
1 polymer ?
#
loop_
_entity_poly.entity_id
_entity_poly.type
_entity_poly.pdbx_seq_one_letter_code
_entity_poly.pdbx_strand_id
1 'polypeptide(L)'
;MREAPGRGEHERLRWRDQRPAAETAHRPAPGARHPAAHPRGPEPAFPPGREGEPALEPRGPQGLALTSFFSSTGEEAAGGDRLIYERDLAWLQQADVVVAEVTQPSLGVGYELGQAVALNKRILCLFRPQSGRVLSAMIRGAADGSRFQVLDYEEGQVEAMLDQYFGADPP
;
A
#
# COMPACT_ATOMS: atom_id res chain seq x y z
N MET A 1 -48.63 -23.56 -13.78
CA MET A 1 -48.79 -23.08 -12.39
C MET A 1 -48.63 -24.28 -11.44
N ARG A 2 -47.47 -24.39 -10.77
CA ARG A 2 -47.22 -25.04 -9.47
C ARG A 2 -45.70 -25.02 -9.21
N GLU A 3 -45.28 -24.09 -8.35
CA GLU A 3 -43.96 -24.01 -7.74
C GLU A 3 -43.84 -24.97 -6.56
N ALA A 4 -42.61 -25.42 -6.28
CA ALA A 4 -41.90 -25.41 -4.98
C ALA A 4 -40.76 -26.47 -4.95
N PRO A 5 -39.74 -26.40 -4.07
CA PRO A 5 -39.32 -25.29 -3.20
C PRO A 5 -37.83 -24.90 -3.34
N GLY A 6 -37.50 -23.73 -2.78
CA GLY A 6 -36.19 -23.09 -2.80
C GLY A 6 -35.11 -23.78 -1.96
N ARG A 7 -33.88 -23.71 -2.46
CA ARG A 7 -32.65 -23.98 -1.70
C ARG A 7 -32.04 -22.64 -1.30
N GLY A 8 -32.50 -22.13 -0.17
CA GLY A 8 -31.82 -21.09 0.58
C GLY A 8 -31.81 -21.52 2.03
N GLU A 9 -30.78 -21.09 2.78
CA GLU A 9 -30.72 -21.18 4.24
C GLU A 9 -30.13 -22.45 4.86
N HIS A 10 -28.97 -22.93 4.42
CA HIS A 10 -28.18 -23.88 5.26
C HIS A 10 -26.67 -23.65 5.34
N GLU A 11 -26.15 -22.52 4.83
CA GLU A 11 -24.70 -22.24 4.80
C GLU A 11 -24.29 -20.93 5.50
N ARG A 12 -25.13 -20.43 6.41
CA ARG A 12 -24.91 -19.16 7.15
C ARG A 12 -24.68 -19.32 8.66
N LEU A 13 -24.22 -20.49 9.14
CA LEU A 13 -24.04 -20.76 10.57
C LEU A 13 -22.74 -21.52 10.94
N ARG A 14 -21.67 -21.35 10.15
CA ARG A 14 -20.36 -21.99 10.41
C ARG A 14 -19.19 -20.99 10.42
N TRP A 15 -19.39 -19.79 11.00
CA TRP A 15 -18.27 -18.85 11.21
C TRP A 15 -18.27 -18.20 12.60
N ARG A 16 -19.42 -18.12 13.29
CA ARG A 16 -19.53 -17.38 14.56
C ARG A 16 -18.90 -18.06 15.79
N ASP A 17 -18.49 -19.33 15.70
CA ASP A 17 -18.00 -20.11 16.85
C ASP A 17 -16.49 -20.38 16.86
N GLN A 18 -15.69 -19.64 16.07
CA GLN A 18 -14.23 -19.69 16.18
C GLN A 18 -13.67 -18.35 16.65
N ARG A 19 -14.01 -17.98 17.90
CA ARG A 19 -13.19 -17.03 18.65
C ARG A 19 -12.02 -17.81 19.27
N PRO A 20 -10.75 -17.49 18.99
CA PRO A 20 -9.68 -17.99 19.84
C PRO A 20 -9.84 -17.40 21.24
N ALA A 21 -9.60 -18.22 22.26
CA ALA A 21 -9.53 -17.76 23.64
C ALA A 21 -8.47 -16.65 23.74
N ALA A 22 -8.80 -15.58 24.45
CA ALA A 22 -7.88 -14.47 24.69
C ALA A 22 -6.60 -15.01 25.33
N GLU A 23 -5.51 -15.00 24.56
CA GLU A 23 -4.20 -15.39 25.04
C GLU A 23 -3.70 -14.30 26.01
N THR A 24 -3.47 -14.72 27.24
CA THR A 24 -2.98 -13.88 28.34
C THR A 24 -1.72 -13.16 27.90
N ALA A 25 -1.74 -11.82 27.88
CA ALA A 25 -0.58 -11.00 27.54
C ALA A 25 0.61 -11.34 28.45
N HIS A 26 1.64 -11.97 27.90
CA HIS A 26 2.87 -12.27 28.63
C HIS A 26 3.61 -10.95 28.86
N ARG A 27 3.60 -10.49 30.11
CA ARG A 27 4.35 -9.31 30.53
C ARG A 27 5.86 -9.59 30.32
N PRO A 28 6.62 -8.73 29.62
CA PRO A 28 8.04 -8.96 29.42
C PRO A 28 8.78 -8.85 30.76
N ALA A 29 9.75 -9.74 30.98
CA ALA A 29 10.59 -9.72 32.17
C ALA A 29 11.38 -8.40 32.24
N PRO A 30 11.48 -7.76 33.43
CA PRO A 30 12.28 -6.55 33.58
C PRO A 30 13.76 -6.87 33.33
N GLY A 31 14.34 -6.29 32.28
CA GLY A 31 15.77 -6.44 31.94
C GLY A 31 16.08 -6.94 30.53
N ALA A 32 15.09 -7.23 29.67
CA ALA A 32 15.34 -7.57 28.28
C ALA A 32 15.89 -6.36 27.51
N ARG A 33 17.20 -6.37 27.23
CA ARG A 33 17.86 -5.35 26.40
C ARG A 33 17.38 -5.49 24.95
N HIS A 34 17.02 -4.37 24.33
CA HIS A 34 16.76 -4.32 22.89
C HIS A 34 17.99 -4.83 22.12
N PRO A 35 17.81 -5.64 21.05
CA PRO A 35 18.92 -5.96 20.17
C PRO A 35 19.45 -4.66 19.55
N ALA A 36 20.78 -4.54 19.52
CA ALA A 36 21.45 -3.41 18.90
C ALA A 36 21.04 -3.29 17.42
N ALA A 37 20.79 -2.06 16.97
CA ALA A 37 20.50 -1.77 15.58
C ALA A 37 21.61 -2.32 14.68
N HIS A 38 21.24 -3.06 13.63
CA HIS A 38 22.19 -3.51 12.62
C HIS A 38 22.83 -2.29 11.92
N PRO A 39 24.14 -2.35 11.60
CA PRO A 39 24.78 -1.29 10.83
C PRO A 39 24.08 -1.15 9.48
N ARG A 40 23.76 0.11 9.11
CA ARG A 40 23.20 0.43 7.79
C ARG A 40 24.19 -0.04 6.71
N GLY A 41 23.74 -0.95 5.85
CA GLY A 41 24.45 -1.29 4.62
C GLY A 41 24.52 -0.08 3.67
N PRO A 42 25.34 -0.16 2.61
CA PRO A 42 25.42 0.91 1.61
C PRO A 42 24.03 1.16 0.99
N GLU A 43 23.70 2.43 0.76
CA GLU A 43 22.47 2.79 0.05
C GLU A 43 22.43 2.13 -1.33
N PRO A 44 21.30 1.51 -1.72
CA PRO A 44 21.13 1.06 -3.09
C PRO A 44 21.07 2.29 -4.00
N ALA A 45 22.04 2.43 -4.90
CA ALA A 45 22.03 3.48 -5.90
C ALA A 45 20.81 3.31 -6.82
N PHE A 46 20.13 4.41 -7.12
CA PHE A 46 19.16 4.46 -8.21
C PHE A 46 19.85 3.98 -9.50
N PRO A 47 19.21 3.12 -10.31
CA PRO A 47 19.80 2.71 -11.58
C PRO A 47 20.04 3.96 -12.43
N PRO A 48 21.20 4.09 -13.09
CA PRO A 48 21.44 5.21 -13.98
C PRO A 48 20.37 5.22 -15.07
N GLY A 49 19.88 6.42 -15.39
CA GLY A 49 18.98 6.63 -16.53
C GLY A 49 19.60 6.07 -17.81
N ARG A 50 18.75 5.62 -18.74
CA ARG A 50 19.20 5.08 -20.04
C ARG A 50 20.06 6.12 -20.77
N GLU A 51 21.15 5.66 -21.39
CA GLU A 51 22.07 6.50 -22.15
C GLU A 51 21.29 7.28 -23.25
N GLY A 52 21.25 8.61 -23.11
CA GLY A 52 20.50 9.51 -24.01
C GLY A 52 19.52 10.47 -23.32
N GLU A 53 19.21 10.25 -22.03
CA GLU A 53 18.39 11.17 -21.23
C GLU A 53 19.26 12.31 -20.65
N PRO A 54 18.88 13.58 -20.77
CA PRO A 54 19.66 14.69 -20.21
C PRO A 54 19.72 14.58 -18.67
N ALA A 55 20.91 14.79 -18.10
CA ALA A 55 21.12 14.82 -16.66
C ALA A 55 20.23 15.91 -16.03
N LEU A 56 19.18 15.48 -15.32
CA LEU A 56 18.30 16.39 -14.60
C LEU A 56 19.02 16.82 -13.31
N GLU A 57 19.29 18.11 -13.18
CA GLU A 57 19.76 18.76 -11.95
C GLU A 57 18.86 18.45 -10.74
N PRO A 58 19.37 18.55 -9.49
CA PRO A 58 18.66 18.06 -8.31
C PRO A 58 17.36 18.84 -8.07
N ARG A 59 16.23 18.21 -8.41
CA ARG A 59 14.89 18.80 -8.25
C ARG A 59 14.21 18.24 -7.00
N GLY A 60 14.04 19.11 -6.01
CA GLY A 60 12.88 19.14 -5.08
C GLY A 60 12.63 17.91 -4.18
N PRO A 61 11.66 18.01 -3.25
CA PRO A 61 11.39 16.98 -2.26
C PRO A 61 10.89 15.69 -2.93
N GLN A 62 11.45 14.56 -2.49
CA GLN A 62 11.32 13.26 -3.12
C GLN A 62 10.02 12.58 -2.69
N GLY A 63 8.89 13.09 -3.19
CA GLY A 63 7.63 12.34 -3.14
C GLY A 63 7.75 11.09 -3.99
N LEU A 64 7.97 9.93 -3.37
CA LEU A 64 7.93 8.66 -4.10
C LEU A 64 6.45 8.35 -4.41
N ALA A 65 5.98 8.76 -5.58
CA ALA A 65 4.77 8.17 -6.15
C ALA A 65 5.10 6.70 -6.42
N LEU A 66 4.75 5.82 -5.49
CA LEU A 66 4.68 4.39 -5.74
C LEU A 66 3.47 4.13 -6.65
N THR A 67 3.56 4.59 -7.88
CA THR A 67 2.91 3.93 -9.00
C THR A 67 3.62 2.58 -9.10
N SER A 68 3.12 1.58 -8.36
CA SER A 68 3.44 0.20 -8.68
C SER A 68 3.12 0.08 -10.17
N PHE A 69 4.16 -0.14 -10.98
CA PHE A 69 4.00 -0.29 -12.41
C PHE A 69 2.95 -1.39 -12.62
N PHE A 70 1.75 -0.99 -13.00
CA PHE A 70 0.70 -1.90 -13.43
C PHE A 70 1.15 -2.44 -14.79
N SER A 71 2.18 -3.27 -14.80
CA SER A 71 2.57 -3.97 -16.00
C SER A 71 1.60 -5.13 -16.16
N SER A 72 0.60 -4.95 -17.03
CA SER A 72 -0.30 -6.03 -17.48
C SER A 72 0.45 -7.18 -18.16
N THR A 73 1.74 -6.99 -18.43
CA THR A 73 2.70 -8.00 -18.86
C THR A 73 3.69 -8.15 -17.71
N GLY A 74 3.69 -9.29 -17.01
CA GLY A 74 4.62 -9.53 -15.90
C GLY A 74 6.03 -9.05 -16.28
N GLU A 75 6.62 -8.20 -15.44
CA GLU A 75 8.02 -7.81 -15.62
C GLU A 75 8.85 -9.09 -15.50
N GLU A 76 9.22 -9.69 -16.63
CA GLU A 76 10.42 -10.52 -16.72
C GLU A 76 11.63 -9.57 -16.56
N ALA A 77 11.73 -8.89 -15.40
CA ALA A 77 12.93 -8.20 -15.01
C ALA A 77 14.03 -9.27 -14.98
N ALA A 78 15.20 -8.95 -15.54
CA ALA A 78 16.30 -9.89 -15.77
C ALA A 78 16.88 -10.58 -14.51
N GLY A 79 16.22 -10.53 -13.35
CA GLY A 79 16.49 -11.38 -12.20
C GLY A 79 15.27 -11.82 -11.36
N GLY A 80 14.07 -11.85 -11.94
CA GLY A 80 12.90 -12.57 -11.41
C GLY A 80 12.17 -11.91 -10.22
N ASP A 81 11.06 -12.52 -9.79
CA ASP A 81 10.12 -12.02 -8.77
C ASP A 81 10.80 -11.57 -7.47
N ARG A 82 11.88 -12.26 -7.05
CA ARG A 82 12.59 -11.94 -5.82
C ARG A 82 13.26 -10.58 -5.89
N LEU A 83 13.86 -10.21 -7.02
CA LEU A 83 14.51 -8.92 -7.17
C LEU A 83 13.49 -7.77 -7.22
N ILE A 84 12.33 -8.00 -7.87
CA ILE A 84 11.22 -7.03 -7.85
C ILE A 84 10.77 -6.80 -6.41
N TYR A 85 10.51 -7.88 -5.67
CA TYR A 85 10.13 -7.81 -4.27
C TYR A 85 11.13 -7.02 -3.40
N GLU A 86 12.43 -7.33 -3.51
CA GLU A 86 13.46 -6.67 -2.70
C GLU A 86 13.63 -5.20 -3.07
N ARG A 87 13.62 -4.87 -4.37
CA ARG A 87 13.68 -3.49 -4.87
C ARG A 87 12.51 -2.66 -4.36
N ASP A 88 11.29 -3.15 -4.56
CA ASP A 88 10.08 -2.40 -4.26
C ASP A 88 9.93 -2.20 -2.74
N LEU A 89 10.31 -3.20 -1.93
CA LEU A 89 10.34 -3.05 -0.48
C LEU A 89 11.43 -2.08 -0.01
N ALA A 90 12.60 -2.05 -0.67
CA ALA A 90 13.65 -1.08 -0.34
C ALA A 90 13.21 0.35 -0.65
N TRP A 91 12.53 0.58 -1.77
CA TRP A 91 11.94 1.87 -2.12
C TRP A 91 10.84 2.28 -1.13
N LEU A 92 9.96 1.35 -0.77
CA LEU A 92 8.93 1.59 0.24
C LEU A 92 9.52 1.98 1.60
N GLN A 93 10.65 1.38 2.00
CA GLN A 93 11.34 1.73 3.24
C GLN A 93 11.92 3.14 3.22
N GLN A 94 12.39 3.62 2.06
CA GLN A 94 13.00 4.95 1.90
C GLN A 94 11.97 6.07 1.70
N ALA A 95 10.78 5.74 1.18
CA ALA A 95 9.75 6.74 0.88
C ALA A 95 9.25 7.49 2.14
N ASP A 96 9.06 8.81 2.03
CA ASP A 96 8.41 9.61 3.08
C ASP A 96 6.89 9.43 3.07
N VAL A 97 6.33 9.24 1.87
CA VAL A 97 4.90 9.05 1.62
C VAL A 97 4.69 7.94 0.59
N VAL A 98 3.54 7.28 0.68
CA VAL A 98 3.05 6.32 -0.30
C VAL A 98 1.76 6.86 -0.90
N VAL A 99 1.72 7.00 -2.22
CA VAL A 99 0.49 7.35 -2.95
C VAL A 99 0.07 6.16 -3.80
N ALA A 100 -1.16 5.68 -3.65
CA ALA A 100 -1.68 4.50 -4.33
C ALA A 100 -3.02 4.76 -5.02
N GLU A 101 -3.12 4.43 -6.31
CA GLU A 101 -4.40 4.36 -7.02
C GLU A 101 -5.04 3.00 -6.73
N VAL A 102 -6.22 3.01 -6.10
CA VAL A 102 -6.88 1.81 -5.57
C VAL A 102 -8.25 1.55 -6.20
N THR A 103 -8.52 2.13 -7.37
CA THR A 103 -9.75 1.89 -8.12
C THR A 103 -9.80 0.45 -8.64
N GLN A 104 -8.67 -0.03 -9.16
CA GLN A 104 -8.51 -1.41 -9.59
C GLN A 104 -7.92 -2.24 -8.44
N PRO A 105 -8.62 -3.29 -7.95
CA PRO A 105 -8.06 -4.18 -6.96
C PRO A 105 -6.76 -4.83 -7.46
N SER A 106 -5.74 -4.83 -6.60
CA SER A 106 -4.42 -5.42 -6.86
C SER A 106 -3.87 -6.04 -5.58
N LEU A 107 -3.42 -7.29 -5.66
CA LEU A 107 -2.79 -7.99 -4.53
C LEU A 107 -1.45 -7.34 -4.16
N GLY A 108 -0.66 -6.91 -5.15
CA GLY A 108 0.62 -6.22 -4.95
C GLY A 108 0.42 -4.91 -4.21
N VAL A 109 -0.48 -4.05 -4.70
CA VAL A 109 -0.80 -2.77 -4.04
C VAL A 109 -1.33 -3.00 -2.62
N GLY A 110 -2.20 -3.99 -2.42
CA GLY A 110 -2.68 -4.35 -1.08
C GLY A 110 -1.56 -4.80 -0.13
N TYR A 111 -0.58 -5.56 -0.64
CA TYR A 111 0.59 -5.99 0.10
C TYR A 111 1.48 -4.80 0.48
N GLU A 112 1.77 -3.92 -0.48
CA GLU A 112 2.58 -2.71 -0.27
C GLU A 112 1.94 -1.75 0.74
N LEU A 113 0.61 -1.54 0.66
CA LEU A 113 -0.12 -0.73 1.64
C LEU A 113 -0.06 -1.34 3.05
N GLY A 114 -0.16 -2.67 3.17
CA GLY A 114 0.01 -3.36 4.46
C GLY A 114 1.41 -3.15 5.05
N GLN A 115 2.45 -3.24 4.21
CA GLN A 115 3.83 -2.98 4.60
C GLN A 115 4.04 -1.50 4.95
N ALA A 116 3.45 -0.56 4.20
CA ALA A 116 3.51 0.87 4.46
C ALA A 116 2.93 1.22 5.82
N VAL A 117 1.79 0.60 6.18
CA VAL A 117 1.16 0.75 7.51
C VAL A 117 2.11 0.24 8.60
N ALA A 118 2.71 -0.96 8.42
CA ALA A 118 3.66 -1.52 9.39
C ALA A 118 4.91 -0.66 9.57
N LEU A 119 5.34 0.03 8.50
CA LEU A 119 6.45 0.99 8.50
C LEU A 119 6.05 2.39 8.97
N ASN A 120 4.77 2.59 9.37
CA ASN A 120 4.22 3.87 9.82
C ASN A 120 4.43 5.03 8.82
N LYS A 121 4.30 4.72 7.52
CA LYS A 121 4.40 5.71 6.44
C LYS A 121 3.15 6.58 6.37
N ARG A 122 3.29 7.79 5.83
CA ARG A 122 2.13 8.57 5.35
C ARG A 122 1.61 7.90 4.07
N ILE A 123 0.31 7.71 3.97
CA ILE A 123 -0.35 6.94 2.91
C ILE A 123 -1.54 7.75 2.41
N LEU A 124 -1.56 7.98 1.10
CA LEU A 124 -2.68 8.55 0.36
C LEU A 124 -3.19 7.53 -0.65
N CYS A 125 -4.42 7.07 -0.48
CA CYS A 125 -5.11 6.23 -1.45
C CYS A 125 -6.07 7.07 -2.28
N LEU A 126 -6.05 6.89 -3.60
CA LEU A 126 -6.94 7.56 -4.55
C LEU A 126 -7.91 6.53 -5.14
N PHE A 127 -9.21 6.76 -5.00
CA PHE A 127 -10.25 5.88 -5.51
C PHE A 127 -11.21 6.62 -6.43
N ARG A 128 -11.62 6.02 -7.55
CA ARG A 128 -12.57 6.62 -8.50
C ARG A 128 -13.94 5.94 -8.37
N PRO A 129 -14.92 6.55 -7.68
CA PRO A 129 -16.25 5.95 -7.52
C PRO A 129 -17.00 5.76 -8.83
N GLN A 130 -16.73 6.63 -9.82
CA GLN A 130 -17.35 6.57 -11.15
C GLN A 130 -16.94 5.33 -11.96
N SER A 131 -15.95 4.56 -11.51
CA SER A 131 -15.57 3.28 -12.13
C SER A 131 -16.64 2.19 -12.02
N GLY A 132 -17.68 2.40 -11.20
CA GLY A 132 -18.71 1.40 -10.90
C GLY A 132 -18.23 0.31 -9.94
N ARG A 133 -17.01 0.43 -9.42
CA ARG A 133 -16.42 -0.51 -8.45
C ARG A 133 -16.70 -0.08 -7.03
N VAL A 134 -16.51 -1.01 -6.11
CA VAL A 134 -16.56 -0.74 -4.67
C VAL A 134 -15.15 -0.92 -4.13
N LEU A 135 -14.64 0.11 -3.45
CA LEU A 135 -13.34 0.04 -2.77
C LEU A 135 -13.37 -1.05 -1.70
N SER A 136 -12.26 -1.79 -1.56
CA SER A 136 -12.08 -2.77 -0.49
C SER A 136 -12.41 -2.19 0.89
N ALA A 137 -13.26 -2.89 1.66
CA ALA A 137 -13.59 -2.50 3.03
C ALA A 137 -12.36 -2.46 3.95
N MET A 138 -11.34 -3.28 3.67
CA MET A 138 -10.07 -3.26 4.41
C MET A 138 -9.31 -1.95 4.18
N ILE A 139 -9.25 -1.47 2.95
CA ILE A 139 -8.57 -0.21 2.61
C ILE A 139 -9.38 0.98 3.11
N ARG A 140 -10.69 1.00 2.87
CA ARG A 140 -11.56 2.07 3.35
C ARG A 140 -11.61 2.15 4.88
N GLY A 141 -11.59 1.00 5.56
CA GLY A 141 -11.58 0.90 7.02
C GLY A 141 -10.23 1.21 7.68
N ALA A 142 -9.13 1.19 6.92
CA ALA A 142 -7.81 1.58 7.40
C ALA A 142 -7.62 3.10 7.46
N ALA A 143 -8.46 3.88 6.76
CA ALA A 143 -8.38 5.33 6.77
C ALA A 143 -8.64 5.88 8.18
N ASP A 144 -7.69 6.64 8.70
CA ASP A 144 -7.74 7.29 10.01
C ASP A 144 -7.87 8.82 9.92
N GLY A 145 -7.87 9.37 8.70
CA GLY A 145 -7.96 10.81 8.44
C GLY A 145 -6.67 11.59 8.72
N SER A 146 -5.57 10.89 9.03
CA SER A 146 -4.27 11.50 9.35
C SER A 146 -3.17 10.88 8.48
N ARG A 147 -2.51 9.82 8.94
CA ARG A 147 -1.45 9.12 8.20
C ARG A 147 -2.02 8.25 7.09
N PHE A 148 -3.20 7.66 7.26
CA PHE A 148 -3.86 6.89 6.21
C PHE A 148 -5.09 7.64 5.73
N GLN A 149 -5.01 8.15 4.50
CA GLN A 149 -6.10 8.89 3.87
C GLN A 149 -6.60 8.16 2.63
N VAL A 150 -7.90 8.20 2.41
CA VAL A 150 -8.55 7.71 1.19
C VAL A 150 -9.35 8.87 0.63
N LEU A 151 -8.98 9.32 -0.57
CA LEU A 151 -9.68 10.37 -1.29
C LEU A 151 -10.40 9.77 -2.49
N ASP A 152 -11.68 10.08 -2.61
CA ASP A 152 -12.45 9.77 -3.79
C ASP A 152 -12.23 10.89 -4.83
N TYR A 153 -11.84 10.54 -6.07
CA TYR A 153 -11.49 11.49 -7.12
C TYR A 153 -12.16 11.24 -8.46
N GLU A 154 -12.18 12.29 -9.30
CA GLU A 154 -12.44 12.22 -10.74
C GLU A 154 -11.15 12.46 -11.53
N GLU A 155 -11.05 11.91 -12.75
CA GLU A 155 -9.80 11.92 -13.54
C GLU A 155 -9.17 13.30 -13.68
N GLY A 156 -9.98 14.31 -13.99
CA GLY A 156 -9.51 15.69 -14.17
C GLY A 156 -9.13 16.43 -12.88
N GLN A 157 -9.24 15.79 -11.72
CA GLN A 157 -8.97 16.41 -10.41
C GLN A 157 -7.71 15.86 -9.75
N VAL A 158 -7.09 14.82 -10.29
CA VAL A 158 -5.96 14.12 -9.65
C VAL A 158 -4.79 15.06 -9.35
N GLU A 159 -4.39 15.89 -10.31
CA GLU A 159 -3.28 16.83 -10.16
C GLU A 159 -3.54 17.84 -9.03
N ALA A 160 -4.72 18.48 -9.06
CA ALA A 160 -5.11 19.45 -8.04
C ALA A 160 -5.19 18.83 -6.63
N MET A 161 -5.64 17.58 -6.51
CA MET A 161 -5.66 16.88 -5.21
C MET A 161 -4.26 16.54 -4.71
N LEU A 162 -3.35 16.13 -5.58
CA LEU A 162 -1.95 15.89 -5.21
C LEU A 162 -1.29 17.20 -4.77
N ASP A 163 -1.48 18.28 -5.52
CA ASP A 163 -0.97 19.62 -5.15
C ASP A 163 -1.49 20.05 -3.78
N GLN A 164 -2.79 19.86 -3.52
CA GLN A 164 -3.38 20.17 -2.22
C GLN A 164 -2.79 19.32 -1.10
N TYR A 165 -2.63 18.00 -1.32
CA TYR A 165 -2.10 17.09 -0.32
C TYR A 165 -0.66 17.42 0.07
N PHE A 166 0.20 17.69 -0.93
CA PHE A 166 1.59 18.04 -0.71
C PHE A 166 1.79 19.49 -0.25
N GLY A 167 0.87 20.39 -0.58
CA GLY A 167 0.88 21.78 -0.10
C GLY A 167 0.42 21.93 1.34
N ALA A 168 -0.49 21.07 1.82
CA ALA A 168 -1.03 21.13 3.18
C ALA A 168 -0.03 20.69 4.26
N ASP A 169 0.88 19.75 3.92
CA ASP A 169 1.82 19.19 4.88
C ASP A 169 3.05 18.66 4.12
N PRO A 170 4.00 19.56 3.77
CA PRO A 170 5.15 19.23 2.94
C PRO A 170 6.02 18.15 3.59
N PRO A 171 6.65 17.28 2.79
CA PRO A 171 7.52 16.21 3.29
C PRO A 171 8.74 16.73 4.05
#